data_AF-A0A519EAP7-F1
#
_entry.id   AF-A0A519EAP7-F1
#
_cell.length_a   1.000
_cell.length_b   1.000
_cell.length_c   1.000
_cell.angle_alpha   90.00
_cell.angle_beta   90.00
_cell.angle_gamma   90.00
#
_symmetry.space_group_name_H-M   'P 1'
#
loop_
_entity.id
_entity.type
_entity.pdbx_description
1 polymer ?
#
loop_
_entity_poly.entity_id
_entity_poly.type
_entity_poly.pdbx_seq_one_letter_code
_entity_poly.pdbx_strand_id
1 'polypeptide(L)'
;MHAVQSSLAISQRLIPGTPAPQRDPHMIAMYSAFIMEGMHDKDYDAVLTAWNGGCVELVWEVMGFVPYLVDAINAVASACGEDLEYPGVLEYEVAAPFGLWLAQTVTATGSMPAPDACRAWINDAIVEFFSKHQDAHRAAQIKAAVSAHAANAPATSH
;
A
#
# COMPACT_ATOMS: atom_id res chain seq x y z
N MET A 1 -17.92 -6.69 31.44
CA MET A 1 -17.59 -6.34 30.05
C MET A 1 -16.20 -6.88 29.78
N HIS A 2 -16.12 -8.02 29.09
CA HIS A 2 -14.84 -8.66 28.77
C HIS A 2 -14.15 -7.88 27.67
N ALA A 3 -12.89 -7.49 27.92
CA ALA A 3 -12.01 -6.98 26.88
C ALA A 3 -11.81 -8.10 25.85
N VAL A 4 -12.16 -7.81 24.59
CA VAL A 4 -11.77 -8.64 23.46
C VAL A 4 -10.25 -8.51 23.37
N GLN A 5 -9.53 -9.52 23.84
CA GLN A 5 -8.11 -9.66 23.56
C GLN A 5 -7.98 -9.82 22.05
N SER A 6 -7.54 -8.77 21.36
CA SER A 6 -7.21 -8.83 19.94
C SER A 6 -6.27 -9.99 19.70
N SER A 7 -6.70 -10.90 18.82
CA SER A 7 -6.08 -12.18 18.52
C SER A 7 -4.73 -12.07 17.75
N LEU A 8 -4.01 -10.95 17.91
CA LEU A 8 -2.77 -10.63 17.20
C LEU A 8 -1.50 -11.17 17.89
N ALA A 9 -1.63 -11.77 19.07
CA ALA A 9 -0.50 -12.33 19.83
C ALA A 9 -0.11 -13.78 19.42
N ILE A 10 -0.27 -14.16 18.16
CA ILE A 10 0.24 -15.45 17.64
C ILE A 10 1.07 -15.19 16.38
N SER A 11 2.16 -14.45 16.54
CA SER A 11 3.25 -14.48 15.57
C SER A 11 4.56 -14.53 16.35
N GLN A 12 5.06 -15.74 16.58
CA GLN A 12 6.47 -16.02 16.88
C GLN A 12 6.69 -17.52 17.07
N ARG A 13 7.07 -18.22 16.00
CA ARG A 13 8.20 -19.19 15.99
C ARG A 13 8.73 -19.28 14.56
N LEU A 14 9.82 -18.58 14.29
CA LEU A 14 10.63 -18.79 13.09
C LEU A 14 11.29 -20.17 13.17
N ILE A 15 10.71 -21.15 12.47
CA ILE A 15 11.31 -22.46 12.22
C ILE A 15 12.08 -22.37 10.88
N PRO A 16 13.33 -22.84 10.77
CA PRO A 16 14.02 -22.93 9.49
C PRO A 16 13.18 -23.76 8.50
N GLY A 17 12.76 -23.17 7.38
CA GLY A 17 11.87 -23.79 6.39
C GLY A 17 10.42 -23.27 6.38
N THR A 18 10.09 -22.24 7.17
CA THR A 18 8.76 -21.61 7.11
C THR A 18 8.63 -20.80 5.81
N PRO A 19 7.51 -20.90 5.05
CA PRO A 19 7.25 -20.03 3.91
C PRO A 19 7.36 -18.55 4.31
N ALA A 20 7.71 -17.68 3.36
CA ALA A 20 7.66 -16.23 3.58
C ALA A 20 6.31 -15.85 4.23
N PRO A 21 6.28 -14.86 5.15
CA PRO A 21 5.04 -14.44 5.78
C PRO A 21 3.99 -14.20 4.71
N GLN A 22 2.95 -15.02 4.72
CA GLN A 22 1.93 -14.99 3.70
C GLN A 22 1.13 -13.71 3.93
N ARG A 23 1.08 -12.82 2.92
CA ARG A 23 0.30 -11.58 3.01
C ARG A 23 -1.14 -11.94 3.39
N ASP A 24 -1.69 -11.24 4.38
CA ASP A 24 -3.06 -11.49 4.82
C ASP A 24 -4.02 -11.23 3.63
N PRO A 25 -4.76 -12.24 3.16
CA PRO A 25 -5.67 -12.07 2.03
C PRO A 25 -6.77 -11.04 2.30
N HIS A 26 -7.15 -10.82 3.56
CA HIS A 26 -8.12 -9.80 3.93
C HIS A 26 -7.55 -8.39 3.74
N MET A 27 -6.28 -8.17 4.10
CA MET A 27 -5.61 -6.88 3.86
C MET A 27 -5.47 -6.60 2.36
N ILE A 28 -5.07 -7.61 1.57
CA ILE A 28 -5.00 -7.47 0.12
C ILE A 28 -6.36 -7.06 -0.44
N ALA A 29 -7.43 -7.81 -0.12
CA ALA A 29 -8.77 -7.51 -0.63
C ALA A 29 -9.29 -6.13 -0.21
N MET A 30 -8.99 -5.70 1.03
CA MET A 30 -9.39 -4.40 1.54
C MET A 30 -8.69 -3.27 0.79
N TYR A 31 -7.35 -3.28 0.70
CA TYR A 31 -6.62 -2.23 -0.02
C TYR A 31 -6.94 -2.23 -1.51
N SER A 32 -7.15 -3.39 -2.12
CA SER A 32 -7.70 -3.52 -3.47
C SER A 32 -9.00 -2.74 -3.66
N ALA A 33 -9.96 -2.92 -2.74
CA ALA A 33 -11.25 -2.24 -2.80
C ALA A 33 -11.11 -0.71 -2.70
N PHE A 34 -10.28 -0.23 -1.76
CA PHE A 34 -10.10 1.21 -1.56
C PHE A 34 -9.32 1.90 -2.68
N ILE A 35 -8.36 1.21 -3.31
CA ILE A 35 -7.70 1.74 -4.51
C ILE A 35 -8.73 1.88 -5.64
N MET A 36 -9.61 0.89 -5.85
CA MET A 36 -10.67 1.00 -6.85
C MET A 36 -11.69 2.09 -6.50
N GLU A 37 -12.03 2.25 -5.22
CA GLU A 37 -12.89 3.33 -4.73
C GLU A 37 -12.30 4.70 -5.09
N GLY A 38 -11.03 4.97 -4.77
CA GLY A 38 -10.40 6.22 -5.12
C GLY A 38 -10.26 6.44 -6.63
N MET A 39 -10.11 5.36 -7.41
CA MET A 39 -10.14 5.45 -8.87
C MET A 39 -11.55 5.80 -9.39
N HIS A 40 -12.61 5.32 -8.72
CA HIS A 40 -14.02 5.62 -9.01
C HIS A 40 -14.49 6.99 -8.49
N ASP A 41 -13.80 7.59 -7.52
CA ASP A 41 -14.00 9.00 -7.16
C ASP A 41 -13.69 9.92 -8.35
N LYS A 42 -12.87 9.43 -9.28
CA LYS A 42 -12.75 9.98 -10.62
C LYS A 42 -13.74 9.27 -11.56
N ASP A 43 -14.11 9.96 -12.63
CA ASP A 43 -14.88 9.40 -13.74
C ASP A 43 -14.15 8.17 -14.35
N TYR A 44 -14.51 6.97 -13.89
CA TYR A 44 -13.89 5.70 -14.28
C TYR A 44 -14.03 5.43 -15.78
N ASP A 45 -15.15 5.86 -16.38
CA ASP A 45 -15.37 5.75 -17.82
C ASP A 45 -14.38 6.62 -18.60
N ALA A 46 -14.04 7.80 -18.06
CA ALA A 46 -12.99 8.64 -18.63
C ALA A 46 -11.60 8.00 -18.53
N VAL A 47 -11.29 7.28 -17.44
CA VAL A 47 -10.03 6.54 -17.29
C VAL A 47 -9.92 5.44 -18.34
N LEU A 48 -10.97 4.61 -18.49
CA LEU A 48 -11.01 3.54 -19.49
C LEU A 48 -10.88 4.10 -20.92
N THR A 49 -11.58 5.20 -21.20
CA THR A 49 -11.51 5.88 -22.50
C THR A 49 -10.11 6.39 -22.79
N ALA A 50 -9.43 6.98 -21.81
CA ALA A 50 -8.08 7.52 -21.98
C ALA A 50 -7.01 6.43 -22.13
N TRP A 51 -7.12 5.35 -21.35
CA TRP A 51 -6.15 4.25 -21.39
C TRP A 51 -6.28 3.37 -22.64
N ASN A 52 -7.47 3.33 -23.25
CA ASN A 52 -7.77 2.54 -24.45
C ASN A 52 -7.53 1.02 -24.26
N GLY A 53 -7.76 0.54 -23.02
CA GLY A 53 -7.72 -0.88 -22.64
C GLY A 53 -9.06 -1.38 -22.10
N GLY A 54 -9.15 -2.67 -21.77
CA GLY A 54 -10.34 -3.24 -21.16
C GLY A 54 -10.39 -3.04 -19.65
N CYS A 55 -11.58 -3.12 -19.05
CA CYS A 55 -11.75 -2.88 -17.62
C CYS A 55 -11.08 -3.94 -16.75
N VAL A 56 -11.04 -5.20 -17.20
CA VAL A 56 -10.39 -6.29 -16.47
C VAL A 56 -8.88 -6.12 -16.45
N GLU A 57 -8.31 -5.71 -17.58
CA GLU A 57 -6.89 -5.42 -17.73
C GLU A 57 -6.48 -4.24 -16.84
N LEU A 58 -7.32 -3.21 -16.73
CA LEU A 58 -7.06 -2.06 -15.86
C LEU A 58 -7.03 -2.51 -14.40
N VAL A 59 -8.05 -3.26 -13.98
CA VAL A 59 -8.10 -3.81 -12.62
C VAL A 59 -6.88 -4.68 -12.36
N TRP A 60 -6.51 -5.57 -13.28
CA TRP A 60 -5.33 -6.43 -13.12
C TRP A 60 -4.06 -5.63 -12.87
N GLU A 61 -3.80 -4.63 -13.72
CA GLU A 61 -2.63 -3.75 -13.62
C GLU A 61 -2.59 -3.01 -12.27
N VAL A 62 -3.71 -2.42 -11.87
CA VAL A 62 -3.82 -1.65 -10.62
C VAL A 62 -3.67 -2.56 -9.39
N MET A 63 -4.22 -3.78 -9.42
CA MET A 63 -4.08 -4.74 -8.33
C MET A 63 -2.65 -5.26 -8.16
N GLY A 64 -1.82 -5.18 -9.21
CA GLY A 64 -0.40 -5.52 -9.15
C GLY A 64 0.41 -4.72 -8.12
N PHE A 65 -0.08 -3.55 -7.70
CA PHE A 65 0.60 -2.70 -6.71
C PHE A 65 0.23 -3.03 -5.26
N VAL A 66 -0.87 -3.75 -5.01
CA VAL A 66 -1.37 -4.04 -3.65
C VAL A 66 -0.38 -4.87 -2.82
N PRO A 67 0.29 -5.89 -3.37
CA PRO A 67 1.32 -6.62 -2.62
C PRO A 67 2.46 -5.73 -2.13
N TYR A 68 2.87 -4.75 -2.93
CA TYR A 68 3.92 -3.79 -2.57
C TYR A 68 3.47 -2.87 -1.42
N LEU A 69 2.25 -2.32 -1.53
CA LEU A 69 1.65 -1.51 -0.47
C LEU A 69 1.62 -2.26 0.87
N VAL A 70 1.14 -3.50 0.87
CA VAL A 70 1.08 -4.33 2.08
C VAL A 70 2.48 -4.61 2.66
N ASP A 71 3.47 -4.91 1.82
CA ASP A 71 4.83 -5.18 2.29
C ASP A 71 5.49 -3.93 2.88
N ALA A 72 5.24 -2.75 2.29
CA ALA A 72 5.77 -1.48 2.80
C ALA A 72 5.14 -1.12 4.16
N ILE A 73 3.83 -1.33 4.34
CA ILE A 73 3.15 -1.16 5.64
C ILE A 73 3.73 -2.14 6.67
N ASN A 74 3.88 -3.42 6.30
CA ASN A 74 4.46 -4.44 7.17
C ASN A 74 5.92 -4.12 7.55
N ALA A 75 6.70 -3.51 6.65
CA ALA A 75 8.06 -3.09 6.94
C ALA A 75 8.09 -2.00 8.03
N VAL A 76 7.17 -1.02 7.97
CA VAL A 76 7.05 0.01 9.01
C VAL A 76 6.61 -0.61 10.34
N ALA A 77 5.59 -1.46 10.33
CA ALA A 77 5.11 -2.17 11.52
C ALA A 77 6.21 -3.00 12.19
N SER A 78 6.96 -3.77 11.40
CA SER A 78 8.08 -4.58 11.88
C SER A 78 9.20 -3.72 12.46
N ALA A 79 9.55 -2.61 11.82
CA ALA A 79 10.61 -1.73 12.28
C ALA A 79 10.23 -0.97 13.57
N CYS A 80 8.98 -0.54 13.70
CA CYS A 80 8.54 0.31 14.80
C CYS A 80 8.03 -0.47 16.02
N GLY A 81 7.63 -1.73 15.84
CA GLY A 81 7.17 -2.61 16.92
C GLY A 81 5.74 -2.29 17.39
N GLU A 82 5.40 -2.77 18.58
CA GLU A 82 4.06 -2.66 19.18
C GLU A 82 3.64 -1.20 19.48
N ASP A 83 4.60 -0.28 19.55
CA ASP A 83 4.38 1.15 19.82
C ASP A 83 4.06 1.96 18.54
N LEU A 84 3.87 1.31 17.39
CA LEU A 84 3.47 2.02 16.17
C LEU A 84 2.05 2.55 16.31
N GLU A 85 1.92 3.87 16.33
CA GLU A 85 0.62 4.54 16.28
C GLU A 85 0.11 4.62 14.84
N TYR A 86 -1.19 4.44 14.68
CA TYR A 86 -1.89 4.68 13.42
C TYR A 86 -2.63 6.02 13.54
N PRO A 87 -2.09 7.09 12.94
CA PRO A 87 -2.63 8.45 13.12
C PRO A 87 -3.96 8.70 12.40
N GLY A 88 -4.47 7.69 11.70
CA GLY A 88 -5.69 7.75 10.91
C GLY A 88 -6.00 6.40 10.26
N VAL A 89 -6.62 6.42 9.07
CA VAL A 89 -7.11 5.21 8.40
C VAL A 89 -6.41 5.06 7.04
N LEU A 90 -5.52 4.05 6.92
CA LEU A 90 -4.66 3.83 5.75
C LEU A 90 -5.46 3.69 4.44
N GLU A 91 -6.63 3.09 4.54
CA GLU A 91 -7.56 2.88 3.43
C GLU A 91 -7.98 4.22 2.79
N TYR A 92 -8.30 5.22 3.60
CA TYR A 92 -8.75 6.53 3.14
C TYR A 92 -7.61 7.53 2.90
N GLU A 93 -6.46 7.33 3.55
CA GLU A 93 -5.36 8.29 3.52
C GLU A 93 -4.19 7.86 2.63
N VAL A 94 -4.14 6.59 2.24
CA VAL A 94 -3.10 6.05 1.36
C VAL A 94 -3.70 5.30 0.18
N ALA A 95 -4.55 4.29 0.43
CA ALA A 95 -5.03 3.40 -0.64
C ALA A 95 -5.99 4.11 -1.62
N ALA A 96 -7.05 4.77 -1.15
CA ALA A 96 -7.94 5.53 -2.02
C ALA A 96 -7.22 6.71 -2.70
N PRO A 97 -6.40 7.53 -2.01
CA PRO A 97 -5.63 8.58 -2.67
C PRO A 97 -4.66 8.06 -3.75
N PHE A 98 -4.09 6.86 -3.60
CA PHE A 98 -3.30 6.22 -4.65
C PHE A 98 -4.15 5.91 -5.89
N GLY A 99 -5.34 5.32 -5.69
CA GLY A 99 -6.30 5.06 -6.76
C GLY A 99 -6.72 6.31 -7.51
N LEU A 100 -6.99 7.39 -6.79
CA LEU A 100 -7.31 8.69 -7.36
C LEU A 100 -6.14 9.27 -8.17
N TRP A 101 -4.92 9.20 -7.63
CA TRP A 101 -3.72 9.66 -8.33
C TRP A 101 -3.47 8.87 -9.63
N LEU A 102 -3.65 7.54 -9.60
CA LEU A 102 -3.58 6.70 -10.79
C LEU A 102 -4.62 7.13 -11.83
N ALA A 103 -5.88 7.30 -11.43
CA ALA A 103 -6.97 7.73 -12.30
C ALA A 103 -6.65 9.06 -13.00
N GLN A 104 -6.17 10.03 -12.23
CA GLN A 104 -5.77 11.34 -12.74
C GLN A 104 -4.61 11.23 -13.74
N THR A 105 -3.60 10.42 -13.43
CA THR A 105 -2.42 10.27 -14.28
C THR A 105 -2.75 9.55 -15.58
N VAL A 106 -3.54 8.47 -15.51
CA VAL A 106 -4.00 7.73 -16.70
C VAL A 106 -4.88 8.63 -17.57
N THR A 107 -5.80 9.39 -16.98
CA THR A 107 -6.65 10.33 -17.74
C THR A 107 -5.82 11.41 -18.44
N ALA A 108 -4.77 11.92 -17.79
CA ALA A 108 -3.94 12.99 -18.32
C ALA A 108 -2.95 12.53 -19.39
N THR A 109 -2.42 11.32 -19.28
CA THR A 109 -1.33 10.81 -20.12
C THR A 109 -1.78 9.74 -21.12
N GLY A 110 -2.96 9.16 -20.92
CA GLY A 110 -3.46 8.00 -21.67
C GLY A 110 -2.68 6.71 -21.40
N SER A 111 -1.89 6.63 -20.33
CA SER A 111 -1.03 5.48 -20.02
C SER A 111 -0.90 5.26 -18.51
N MET A 112 -0.66 4.00 -18.11
CA MET A 112 -0.33 3.68 -16.72
C MET A 112 1.02 4.31 -16.35
N PRO A 113 1.18 4.90 -15.15
CA PRO A 113 2.48 5.41 -14.71
C PRO A 113 3.50 4.28 -14.61
N ALA A 114 4.78 4.62 -14.74
CA ALA A 114 5.84 3.63 -14.60
C ALA A 114 5.80 2.97 -13.20
N PRO A 115 6.14 1.67 -13.09
CA PRO A 115 6.15 0.93 -11.82
C PRO A 115 6.90 1.66 -10.68
N ASP A 116 8.05 2.24 -11.01
CA ASP A 116 8.87 2.98 -10.05
C ASP A 116 8.21 4.27 -9.56
N ALA A 117 7.45 4.95 -10.43
CA ALA A 117 6.70 6.14 -10.04
C ALA A 117 5.56 5.79 -9.07
N CYS A 118 4.84 4.69 -9.34
CA CYS A 118 3.81 4.19 -8.43
C CYS A 118 4.39 3.78 -7.07
N ARG A 119 5.52 3.05 -7.07
CA ARG A 119 6.22 2.67 -5.83
C ARG A 119 6.71 3.88 -5.05
N ALA A 120 7.30 4.86 -5.73
CA ALA A 120 7.73 6.11 -5.10
C ALA A 120 6.55 6.84 -4.45
N TRP A 121 5.42 6.95 -5.16
CA TRP A 121 4.19 7.54 -4.62
C TRP A 121 3.72 6.82 -3.35
N ILE A 122 3.63 5.48 -3.40
CA ILE A 122 3.21 4.67 -2.25
C ILE A 122 4.15 4.88 -1.06
N ASN A 123 5.46 4.88 -1.30
CA ASN A 123 6.45 5.08 -0.25
C ASN A 123 6.31 6.45 0.42
N ASP A 124 6.16 7.52 -0.37
CA ASP A 124 5.99 8.87 0.15
C ASP A 124 4.70 8.97 0.97
N ALA A 125 3.59 8.39 0.49
CA ALA A 125 2.31 8.38 1.21
C ALA A 125 2.36 7.59 2.53
N ILE A 126 3.04 6.43 2.56
CA ILE A 126 3.23 5.64 3.78
C ILE A 126 4.10 6.41 4.79
N VAL A 127 5.19 7.02 4.33
CA VAL A 127 6.08 7.81 5.20
C VAL A 127 5.32 9.01 5.76
N GLU A 128 4.58 9.74 4.92
CA GLU A 128 3.76 10.86 5.34
C GLU A 128 2.73 10.42 6.38
N PHE A 129 1.96 9.36 6.09
CA PHE A 129 0.94 8.83 6.98
C PHE A 129 1.51 8.51 8.36
N PHE A 130 2.50 7.61 8.45
CA PHE A 130 3.01 7.16 9.74
C PHE A 130 3.86 8.20 10.48
N SER A 131 4.42 9.19 9.77
CA SER A 131 5.21 10.25 10.43
C SER A 131 4.34 11.32 11.07
N LYS A 132 3.01 11.33 10.85
CA LYS A 132 2.11 12.27 11.52
C LYS A 132 2.21 12.10 13.03
N HIS A 133 2.35 13.22 13.73
CA HIS A 133 2.44 13.28 15.20
C HIS A 133 3.63 12.54 15.84
N GLN A 134 4.56 12.02 15.03
CA GLN A 134 5.76 11.34 15.51
C GLN A 134 6.90 12.33 15.75
N ASP A 135 7.81 11.97 16.66
CA ASP A 135 9.07 12.69 16.81
C ASP A 135 10.03 12.43 15.63
N ALA A 136 11.11 13.21 15.57
CA ALA A 136 12.09 13.12 14.49
C ALA A 136 12.80 11.75 14.43
N HIS A 137 12.99 11.09 15.58
CA HIS A 137 13.65 9.79 15.63
C HIS A 137 12.76 8.72 15.00
N ARG A 138 11.47 8.71 15.37
CA ARG A 138 10.49 7.77 14.84
C ARG A 138 10.22 8.01 13.36
N ALA A 139 10.08 9.27 12.93
CA ALA A 139 9.95 9.60 11.52
C ALA A 139 11.16 9.12 10.68
N ALA A 140 12.38 9.24 11.22
CA ALA A 140 13.57 8.71 10.56
C ALA A 140 13.57 7.18 10.48
N GLN A 141 13.10 6.49 11.53
CA GLN A 141 12.95 5.04 11.55
C GLN A 141 11.93 4.55 10.50
N ILE A 142 10.77 5.20 10.40
CA ILE A 142 9.74 4.92 9.38
C ILE A 142 10.33 5.06 7.98
N LYS A 143 10.99 6.19 7.70
CA LYS A 143 11.63 6.45 6.40
C LYS A 143 12.69 5.41 6.06
N ALA A 144 13.50 5.01 7.05
CA ALA A 144 14.52 3.98 6.87
C ALA A 144 13.89 2.61 6.55
N ALA A 145 12.79 2.24 7.22
CA ALA A 145 12.07 0.99 6.98
C ALA A 145 11.51 0.92 5.55
N VAL A 146 10.84 1.98 5.10
CA VAL A 146 10.29 2.08 3.73
C VAL A 146 11.42 2.06 2.69
N SER A 147 12.52 2.78 2.94
CA SER A 147 13.68 2.80 2.02
C SER A 147 14.36 1.44 1.92
N ALA A 148 14.50 0.73 3.05
CA ALA A 148 15.03 -0.62 3.08
C ALA A 148 14.12 -1.62 2.36
N HIS A 149 12.80 -1.49 2.50
CA HIS A 149 11.84 -2.29 1.73
C HIS A 149 11.99 -2.02 0.22
N ALA A 150 11.99 -0.76 -0.20
CA ALA A 150 12.10 -0.37 -1.59
C ALA A 150 13.40 -0.88 -2.26
N ALA A 151 14.53 -0.87 -1.53
CA ALA A 151 15.81 -1.37 -2.03
C ALA A 151 15.84 -2.90 -2.24
N ASN A 152 15.00 -3.65 -1.51
CA ASN A 152 14.94 -5.11 -1.57
C ASN A 152 13.75 -5.63 -2.39
N ALA A 153 12.82 -4.76 -2.78
CA ALA A 153 11.68 -5.13 -3.60
C ALA A 153 12.18 -5.50 -5.01
N PRO A 154 11.85 -6.70 -5.52
CA PRO A 154 12.27 -7.08 -6.85
C PRO A 154 11.67 -6.11 -7.87
N ALA A 155 12.47 -5.75 -8.88
CA ALA A 155 12.01 -5.06 -10.07
C ALA A 155 11.13 -6.02 -10.90
N THR A 156 10.00 -6.43 -10.34
CA THR A 156 9.03 -7.26 -11.04
C THR A 156 8.11 -6.34 -11.85
N SER A 157 7.94 -6.73 -13.11
CA SER A 157 6.86 -6.29 -13.98
C SER A 157 5.52 -6.64 -13.34
N HIS A 158 4.53 -5.77 -13.53
CA HIS A 158 3.14 -5.97 -13.13
C HIS A 158 2.54 -7.26 -13.73
#